data_AF-A0A3S2WZY4-F1
#
_entry.id   AF-A0A3S2WZY4-F1
#
_cell.length_a   1.000
_cell.length_b   1.000
_cell.length_c   1.000
_cell.angle_alpha   90.00
_cell.angle_beta   90.00
_cell.angle_gamma   90.00
#
_symmetry.space_group_name_H-M   'P 1'
#
loop_
_entity.id
_entity.type
_entity.pdbx_description
1 polymer ?
#
loop_
_entity_poly.entity_id
_entity_poly.type
_entity_poly.pdbx_seq_one_letter_code
_entity_poly.pdbx_strand_id
1 'polypeptide(L)'
;MSILARLISPTYRFNRHDLLLRAAAVIGAVLLGLATIIFARAGEWAQLAFVRIYAEHPLWATMATPFVFVTVVALTRRWFPEARGSGIPQVMAAGYNPAASADGPLISLRTAGAKFLCTLLMLLGGGAVGREGPTVQISAALMVAVHRWLRVPVNAGVIIAGGAAGVAAAFNTLFGVSTYGPEKGLRIMEGLGLVVVT
;
A
#
# COMPACT_ATOMS: atom_id res chain seq x y z
N MET A 1 -0.71 24.68 -44.26
CA MET A 1 -0.43 24.90 -42.82
C MET A 1 -0.28 23.53 -42.17
N SER A 2 0.95 23.19 -41.78
CA SER A 2 1.44 21.82 -41.61
C SER A 2 1.06 21.15 -40.28
N ILE A 3 0.67 19.88 -40.36
CA ILE A 3 0.41 18.94 -39.25
C ILE A 3 1.61 18.86 -38.26
N LEU A 4 2.82 19.18 -38.73
CA LEU A 4 4.06 19.24 -37.95
C LEU A 4 4.05 20.30 -36.83
N ALA A 5 3.25 21.37 -36.94
CA ALA A 5 3.15 22.40 -35.90
C ALA A 5 2.31 21.96 -34.68
N ARG A 6 1.51 20.88 -34.80
CA ARG A 6 0.75 20.28 -33.69
C ARG A 6 1.54 19.24 -32.88
N LEU A 7 2.66 18.76 -33.43
CA LEU A 7 3.52 17.75 -32.80
C LEU A 7 4.61 18.34 -31.89
N ILE A 8 4.87 19.64 -32.02
CA ILE A 8 5.77 20.40 -31.14
C ILE A 8 4.87 21.33 -30.35
N SER A 9 4.21 20.85 -29.30
CA SER A 9 3.57 21.73 -28.33
C SER A 9 4.68 22.52 -27.62
N PRO A 10 4.85 23.83 -27.88
CA PRO A 10 5.89 24.61 -27.26
C PRO A 10 5.27 25.20 -26.00
N THR A 11 5.36 24.52 -24.87
CA THR A 11 5.36 25.15 -23.52
C THR A 11 5.41 24.08 -22.44
N TYR A 12 6.58 23.45 -22.27
CA TYR A 12 6.97 23.00 -20.93
C TYR A 12 7.32 24.25 -20.11
N ARG A 13 6.31 25.01 -19.72
CA ARG A 13 6.49 26.08 -18.72
C ARG A 13 6.69 25.36 -17.39
N PHE A 14 7.94 25.29 -16.92
CA PHE A 14 8.25 24.84 -15.57
C PHE A 14 7.58 25.76 -14.56
N ASN A 15 6.34 25.43 -14.19
CA ASN A 15 5.64 26.08 -13.11
C ASN A 15 6.07 25.42 -11.79
N ARG A 16 6.17 26.21 -10.71
CA ARG A 16 6.50 25.67 -9.37
C ARG A 16 5.55 24.53 -8.98
N HIS A 17 4.29 24.63 -9.42
CA HIS A 17 3.27 23.62 -9.19
C HIS A 17 3.61 22.24 -9.82
N ASP A 18 4.11 22.23 -11.06
CA ASP A 18 4.46 20.97 -11.74
C ASP A 18 5.73 20.35 -11.16
N LEU A 19 6.67 21.18 -10.70
CA LEU A 19 7.85 20.73 -9.98
C LEU A 19 7.47 20.08 -8.65
N LEU A 20 6.54 20.66 -7.90
CA LEU A 20 6.06 20.11 -6.63
C LEU A 20 5.32 18.79 -6.81
N LEU A 21 4.50 18.66 -7.86
CA LEU A 21 3.85 17.38 -8.20
C LEU A 21 4.87 16.28 -8.50
N ARG A 22 5.91 16.58 -9.28
CA ARG A 22 6.98 15.63 -9.59
C ARG A 22 7.80 15.29 -8.34
N ALA A 23 8.13 16.28 -7.54
CA ALA A 23 8.83 16.08 -6.28
C ALA A 23 8.02 15.19 -5.34
N ALA A 24 6.71 15.42 -5.21
CA ALA A 24 5.81 14.60 -4.41
C ALA A 24 5.78 13.14 -4.88
N ALA A 25 5.69 12.91 -6.19
CA ALA A 25 5.75 11.56 -6.75
C ALA A 25 7.08 10.86 -6.48
N VAL A 26 8.22 11.56 -6.64
CA VAL A 26 9.56 10.99 -6.39
C VAL A 26 9.77 10.72 -4.89
N ILE A 27 9.45 11.67 -4.02
CA ILE A 27 9.55 11.50 -2.57
C ILE A 27 8.64 10.36 -2.12
N GLY A 28 7.41 10.31 -2.63
CA GLY A 28 6.47 9.23 -2.37
C GLY A 28 7.01 7.86 -2.79
N ALA A 29 7.59 7.78 -3.99
CA ALA A 29 8.20 6.54 -4.51
C ALA A 29 9.39 6.05 -3.67
N VAL A 30 10.26 6.97 -3.22
CA VAL A 30 11.38 6.62 -2.33
C VAL A 30 10.87 6.15 -0.98
N LEU A 31 9.94 6.88 -0.36
CA LEU A 31 9.41 6.53 0.96
C LEU A 31 8.65 5.21 0.95
N LEU A 32 7.80 4.98 -0.06
CA LEU A 32 7.10 3.70 -0.16
C LEU A 32 8.08 2.55 -0.41
N GLY A 33 9.15 2.74 -1.21
CA GLY A 33 10.17 1.73 -1.46
C GLY A 33 10.95 1.35 -0.19
N LEU A 34 11.32 2.35 0.62
CA LEU A 34 11.93 2.12 1.93
C LEU A 34 10.97 1.38 2.87
N ALA A 35 9.70 1.81 2.92
CA ALA A 35 8.69 1.18 3.75
C ALA A 35 8.44 -0.28 3.36
N THR A 36 8.43 -0.61 2.08
CA THR A 36 8.29 -1.99 1.61
C THR A 36 9.48 -2.86 1.94
N ILE A 37 10.70 -2.35 1.79
CA ILE A 37 11.91 -3.10 2.19
C ILE A 37 11.86 -3.39 3.70
N ILE A 38 11.55 -2.38 4.51
CA ILE A 38 11.41 -2.54 5.97
C ILE A 38 10.32 -3.55 6.30
N PHE A 39 9.16 -3.46 5.64
CA PHE A 39 8.04 -4.39 5.88
C PHE A 39 8.38 -5.82 5.50
N ALA A 40 9.05 -6.01 4.36
CA ALA A 40 9.50 -7.33 3.91
C ALA A 40 10.48 -7.94 4.90
N ARG A 41 11.50 -7.19 5.31
CA ARG A 41 12.53 -7.68 6.23
C ARG A 41 11.97 -7.97 7.62
N ALA A 42 11.11 -7.07 8.13
CA ALA A 42 10.45 -7.28 9.41
C ALA A 42 9.53 -8.51 9.38
N GLY A 43 8.82 -8.75 8.27
CA GLY A 43 7.98 -9.94 8.10
C GLY A 43 8.78 -11.23 8.10
N GLU A 44 9.90 -11.27 7.37
CA GLU A 44 10.83 -12.40 7.39
C GLU A 44 11.37 -12.67 8.80
N TRP A 45 11.75 -11.62 9.52
CA TRP A 45 12.26 -11.75 10.89
C TRP A 45 11.18 -12.25 11.85
N ALA A 46 9.95 -11.75 11.74
CA ALA A 46 8.83 -12.21 12.54
C ALA A 46 8.54 -13.71 12.31
N GLN A 47 8.55 -14.14 11.05
CA GLN A 47 8.29 -15.54 10.71
C GLN A 47 9.42 -16.46 11.14
N LEU A 48 10.69 -16.04 10.97
CA LEU A 48 11.84 -16.78 11.49
C LEU A 48 11.81 -16.88 13.02
N ALA A 49 11.41 -15.81 13.71
CA ALA A 49 11.25 -15.82 15.16
C ALA A 49 10.19 -16.84 15.58
N PHE A 50 9.03 -16.87 14.91
CA PHE A 50 8.01 -17.89 15.17
C PHE A 50 8.55 -19.31 14.96
N VAL A 51 9.24 -19.57 13.84
CA VAL A 51 9.81 -20.89 13.54
C VAL A 51 10.80 -21.33 14.61
N ARG A 52 11.65 -20.41 15.11
CA ARG A 52 12.59 -20.70 16.21
C ARG A 52 11.85 -21.04 17.51
N ILE A 53 10.88 -20.22 17.90
CA ILE A 53 10.08 -20.45 19.11
C ILE A 53 9.33 -21.78 19.01
N TYR A 54 8.77 -22.09 17.84
CA TYR A 54 8.08 -23.35 17.60
C TYR A 54 9.03 -24.56 17.68
N ALA A 55 10.26 -24.44 17.18
CA ALA A 55 11.26 -25.51 17.23
C ALA A 55 11.71 -25.81 18.67
N GLU A 56 11.86 -24.79 19.51
CA GLU A 56 12.28 -24.94 20.91
C GLU A 56 11.12 -25.32 21.84
N HIS A 57 9.94 -24.73 21.61
CA HIS A 57 8.79 -24.80 22.51
C HIS A 57 7.46 -24.94 21.73
N PRO A 58 7.21 -26.10 21.10
CA PRO A 58 6.07 -26.27 20.19
C PRO A 58 4.71 -26.11 20.88
N LEU A 59 4.57 -26.59 22.13
CA LEU A 59 3.32 -26.46 22.89
C LEU A 59 3.00 -25.00 23.22
N TRP A 60 3.99 -24.23 23.68
CA TRP A 60 3.80 -22.81 23.98
C TRP A 60 3.50 -21.99 22.73
N ALA A 61 4.23 -22.24 21.63
CA ALA A 61 3.98 -21.59 20.35
C ALA A 61 2.54 -21.83 19.86
N THR A 62 2.10 -23.09 19.88
CA THR A 62 0.75 -23.48 19.45
C THR A 62 -0.33 -22.87 20.33
N MET A 63 -0.12 -22.82 21.64
CA MET A 63 -1.07 -22.18 22.57
C MET A 63 -1.10 -20.65 22.41
N ALA A 64 0.03 -20.01 22.09
CA ALA A 64 0.11 -18.56 21.93
C ALA A 64 -0.55 -18.05 20.63
N THR A 65 -0.48 -18.82 19.54
CA THR A 65 -1.08 -18.48 18.23
C THR A 65 -2.54 -17.98 18.32
N PRO A 66 -3.50 -18.71 18.92
CA PRO A 66 -4.89 -18.23 19.01
C PRO A 66 -5.02 -16.92 19.78
N PHE A 67 -4.23 -16.70 20.84
CA PHE A 67 -4.25 -15.43 21.58
C PHE A 67 -3.77 -14.25 20.73
N VAL A 68 -2.71 -14.47 19.94
CA VAL A 68 -2.19 -13.48 19.00
C VAL A 68 -3.25 -13.12 17.96
N PHE A 69 -3.92 -14.12 17.38
CA PHE A 69 -5.01 -13.92 16.41
C PHE A 69 -6.19 -13.15 17.01
N VAL A 70 -6.68 -13.57 18.18
CA VAL A 70 -7.78 -12.89 18.88
C VAL A 70 -7.41 -11.44 19.18
N THR A 71 -6.17 -11.20 19.60
CA THR A 71 -5.68 -9.85 19.91
C THR A 71 -5.70 -8.97 18.67
N VAL A 72 -5.21 -9.43 17.53
CA VAL A 72 -5.21 -8.63 16.29
C VAL A 72 -6.60 -8.47 15.70
N VAL A 73 -7.45 -9.48 15.77
CA VAL A 73 -8.87 -9.35 15.40
C VAL A 73 -9.56 -8.32 16.29
N ALA A 74 -9.33 -8.35 17.61
CA ALA A 74 -9.88 -7.36 18.53
C ALA A 74 -9.34 -5.94 18.25
N LEU A 75 -8.03 -5.82 17.97
CA LEU A 75 -7.37 -4.55 17.68
C LEU A 75 -7.95 -3.90 16.41
N THR A 76 -7.99 -4.66 15.33
CA THR A 76 -8.54 -4.23 14.04
C THR A 76 -10.05 -4.04 14.09
N ARG A 77 -10.76 -4.77 14.96
CA ARG A 77 -12.20 -4.54 15.15
C ARG A 77 -12.48 -3.24 15.88
N ARG A 78 -11.75 -2.95 16.96
CA ARG A 78 -12.06 -1.85 17.85
C ARG A 78 -11.45 -0.52 17.44
N TRP A 79 -10.19 -0.50 17.01
CA TRP A 79 -9.45 0.76 16.80
C TRP A 79 -9.06 1.03 15.35
N PHE A 80 -8.98 0.00 14.51
CA PHE A 80 -8.52 0.12 13.12
C PHE A 80 -9.41 -0.64 12.13
N PRO A 81 -10.70 -0.29 12.01
CA PRO A 81 -11.63 -0.98 11.11
C PRO A 81 -11.16 -0.98 9.65
N GLU A 82 -10.55 0.11 9.21
CA GLU A 82 -10.05 0.28 7.83
C GLU A 82 -8.82 -0.56 7.50
N ALA A 83 -8.14 -1.11 8.51
CA ALA A 83 -6.99 -1.99 8.32
C ALA A 83 -7.40 -3.46 8.11
N ARG A 84 -8.69 -3.80 8.11
CA ARG A 84 -9.16 -5.18 7.92
C ARG A 84 -9.00 -5.65 6.46
N GLY A 85 -9.12 -6.95 6.23
CA GLY A 85 -9.09 -7.55 4.88
C GLY A 85 -7.76 -7.37 4.13
N SER A 86 -7.77 -7.53 2.81
CA SER A 86 -6.54 -7.52 2.01
C SER A 86 -5.91 -6.12 1.89
N GLY A 87 -6.68 -5.03 1.81
CA GLY A 87 -6.16 -3.68 1.62
C GLY A 87 -6.29 -3.17 0.18
N ILE A 88 -6.34 -4.08 -0.80
CA ILE A 88 -6.57 -3.72 -2.22
C ILE A 88 -7.96 -3.08 -2.40
N PRO A 89 -9.08 -3.66 -1.91
CA PRO A 89 -10.40 -3.04 -2.03
C PRO A 89 -10.49 -1.65 -1.40
N GLN A 90 -9.73 -1.36 -0.35
CA GLN A 90 -9.68 -0.06 0.29
C GLN A 90 -8.99 0.99 -0.59
N VAL A 91 -7.90 0.62 -1.26
CA VAL A 91 -7.23 1.50 -2.22
C VAL A 91 -8.11 1.74 -3.44
N MET A 92 -8.82 0.70 -3.90
CA MET A 92 -9.81 0.80 -4.97
C MET A 92 -10.94 1.76 -4.61
N ALA A 93 -11.56 1.55 -3.46
CA ALA A 93 -12.61 2.43 -2.92
C ALA A 93 -12.12 3.88 -2.82
N ALA A 94 -10.89 4.08 -2.34
CA ALA A 94 -10.29 5.39 -2.26
C ALA A 94 -10.04 6.04 -3.65
N GLY A 95 -9.69 5.23 -4.65
CA GLY A 95 -9.52 5.67 -6.03
C GLY A 95 -10.82 6.11 -6.71
N TYR A 96 -11.97 5.48 -6.38
CA TYR A 96 -13.28 5.91 -6.92
C TYR A 96 -13.73 7.28 -6.38
N ASN A 97 -13.37 7.63 -5.15
CA ASN A 97 -13.67 8.95 -4.57
C ASN A 97 -12.42 9.59 -3.92
N PRO A 98 -11.48 10.12 -4.73
CA PRO A 98 -10.21 10.63 -4.23
C PRO A 98 -10.36 11.84 -3.31
N ALA A 99 -11.30 12.73 -3.60
CA ALA A 99 -11.53 13.95 -2.82
C ALA A 99 -11.97 13.63 -1.38
N ALA A 100 -12.91 12.69 -1.22
CA ALA A 100 -13.33 12.25 0.11
C ALA A 100 -12.28 11.39 0.81
N SER A 101 -11.48 10.65 0.04
CA SER A 101 -10.56 9.64 0.58
C SER A 101 -9.18 10.17 0.94
N ALA A 102 -8.77 11.31 0.38
CA ALA A 102 -7.48 11.95 0.70
C ALA A 102 -7.34 12.23 2.22
N ASP A 103 -8.42 12.72 2.84
CA ASP A 103 -8.51 12.92 4.29
C ASP A 103 -9.23 11.75 5.02
N GLY A 104 -9.66 10.75 4.25
CA GLY A 104 -10.41 9.60 4.75
C GLY A 104 -9.55 8.56 5.49
N PRO A 105 -10.18 7.68 6.26
CA PRO A 105 -9.46 6.73 7.09
C PRO A 105 -8.92 5.52 6.31
N LEU A 106 -9.47 5.21 5.12
CA LEU A 106 -9.11 4.05 4.28
C LEU A 106 -7.62 3.97 3.91
N ILE A 107 -7.04 5.11 3.56
CA ILE A 107 -5.65 5.27 3.08
C ILE A 107 -4.87 6.27 3.93
N SER A 108 -5.14 6.28 5.24
CA SER A 108 -4.42 7.13 6.21
C SER A 108 -3.13 6.47 6.70
N LEU A 109 -2.14 7.29 7.12
CA LEU A 109 -0.92 6.78 7.76
C LEU A 109 -1.20 5.98 9.03
N ARG A 110 -2.26 6.34 9.76
CA ARG A 110 -2.74 5.59 10.94
C ARG A 110 -3.14 4.17 10.55
N THR A 111 -3.94 4.04 9.48
CA THR A 111 -4.38 2.75 8.97
C THR A 111 -3.21 1.93 8.41
N ALA A 112 -2.29 2.57 7.68
CA ALA A 112 -1.09 1.93 7.18
C ALA A 112 -0.19 1.38 8.30
N GLY A 113 0.07 2.19 9.34
CA GLY A 113 0.85 1.76 10.51
C GLY A 113 0.18 0.62 11.27
N ALA A 114 -1.13 0.70 11.47
CA ALA A 114 -1.90 -0.39 12.09
C ALA A 114 -1.83 -1.68 11.25
N LYS A 115 -1.98 -1.57 9.92
CA LYS A 115 -1.88 -2.70 8.98
C LYS A 115 -0.52 -3.36 9.05
N PHE A 116 0.54 -2.56 9.02
CA PHE A 116 1.93 -3.01 9.14
C PHE A 116 2.12 -3.82 10.43
N LEU A 117 1.78 -3.23 11.58
CA LEU A 117 1.98 -3.86 12.89
C LEU A 117 1.13 -5.11 13.07
N CYS A 118 -0.16 -5.06 12.69
CA CYS A 118 -1.05 -6.21 12.79
C CYS A 118 -0.59 -7.38 11.92
N THR A 119 -0.07 -7.10 10.72
CA THR A 119 0.45 -8.15 9.83
C THR A 119 1.72 -8.78 10.43
N LEU A 120 2.64 -7.96 10.97
CA LEU A 120 3.83 -8.49 11.64
C LEU A 120 3.49 -9.33 12.87
N LEU A 121 2.50 -8.91 13.66
CA LEU A 121 2.02 -9.70 14.80
C LEU A 121 1.42 -11.03 14.34
N MET A 122 0.69 -11.07 13.21
CA MET A 122 0.18 -12.34 12.67
C MET A 122 1.30 -13.25 12.22
N LEU A 123 2.30 -12.73 11.52
CA LEU A 123 3.48 -13.52 11.12
C LEU A 123 4.24 -14.06 12.32
N LEU A 124 4.40 -13.24 13.38
CA LEU A 124 5.02 -13.66 14.64
C LEU A 124 4.19 -14.71 15.39
N GLY A 125 2.87 -14.72 15.22
CA GLY A 125 1.97 -15.72 15.77
C GLY A 125 1.86 -17.00 14.92
N GLY A 126 2.61 -17.11 13.82
CA GLY A 126 2.55 -18.26 12.92
C GLY A 126 1.41 -18.21 11.90
N GLY A 127 0.82 -17.04 11.69
CA GLY A 127 -0.25 -16.87 10.72
C GLY A 127 0.24 -16.91 9.28
N ALA A 128 -0.47 -17.66 8.44
CA ALA A 128 -0.27 -17.69 7.00
C ALA A 128 -0.90 -16.46 6.33
N VAL A 129 -0.31 -15.28 6.56
CA VAL A 129 -0.82 -14.00 6.04
C VAL A 129 0.10 -13.47 4.94
N GLY A 130 -0.48 -13.22 3.76
CA GLY A 130 0.23 -12.59 2.66
C GLY A 130 0.59 -11.12 2.96
N ARG A 131 1.77 -10.69 2.53
CA ARG A 131 2.23 -9.28 2.65
C ARG A 131 1.79 -8.40 1.49
N GLU A 132 1.18 -8.99 0.47
CA GLU A 132 0.85 -8.33 -0.80
C GLU A 132 -0.16 -7.21 -0.60
N GLY A 133 -1.36 -7.54 -0.12
CA GLY A 133 -2.40 -6.57 0.13
C GLY A 133 -2.02 -5.46 1.15
N PRO A 134 -1.42 -5.80 2.30
CA PRO A 134 -0.89 -4.81 3.24
C PRO A 134 0.11 -3.84 2.59
N THR A 135 1.00 -4.35 1.75
CA THR A 135 1.96 -3.53 1.01
C THR A 135 1.27 -2.52 0.10
N VAL A 136 0.26 -2.96 -0.66
CA VAL A 136 -0.54 -2.08 -1.54
C VAL A 136 -1.17 -0.92 -0.78
N GLN A 137 -1.84 -1.22 0.35
CA GLN A 137 -2.51 -0.21 1.16
C GLN A 137 -1.53 0.77 1.81
N ILE A 138 -0.40 0.27 2.31
CA ILE A 138 0.66 1.09 2.90
C ILE A 138 1.28 2.04 1.86
N SER A 139 1.59 1.54 0.66
CA SER A 139 2.17 2.35 -0.42
C SER A 139 1.22 3.44 -0.91
N ALA A 140 -0.08 3.13 -1.06
CA ALA A 140 -1.09 4.12 -1.41
C ALA A 140 -1.21 5.21 -0.34
N ALA A 141 -1.25 4.83 0.94
CA ALA A 141 -1.33 5.77 2.06
C ALA A 141 -0.11 6.68 2.15
N LEU A 142 1.10 6.15 1.94
CA LEU A 142 2.33 6.95 1.91
C LEU A 142 2.33 7.95 0.75
N MET A 143 1.95 7.52 -0.45
CA MET A 143 1.89 8.39 -1.62
C MET A 143 0.92 9.56 -1.38
N VAL A 144 -0.25 9.28 -0.83
CA VAL A 144 -1.28 10.27 -0.49
C VAL A 144 -0.79 11.21 0.62
N ALA A 145 -0.13 10.68 1.64
CA ALA A 145 0.40 11.48 2.74
C ALA A 145 1.46 12.48 2.24
N VAL A 146 2.34 12.07 1.34
CA VAL A 146 3.35 12.96 0.74
C VAL A 146 2.70 14.08 -0.08
N HIS A 147 1.69 13.73 -0.90
CA HIS A 147 0.97 14.73 -1.68
C HIS A 147 0.25 15.75 -0.79
N ARG A 148 -0.36 15.28 0.31
CA ARG A 148 -0.99 16.16 1.31
C ARG A 148 0.02 17.03 2.03
N TRP A 149 1.16 16.47 2.43
CA TRP A 149 2.22 17.20 3.12
C TRP A 149 2.78 18.34 2.25
N LEU A 150 2.97 18.09 0.96
CA LEU A 150 3.42 19.09 -0.02
C LEU A 150 2.29 19.97 -0.57
N ARG A 151 1.05 19.78 -0.09
CA ARG A 151 -0.14 20.54 -0.48
C ARG A 151 -0.40 20.52 -1.99
N VAL A 152 -0.12 19.38 -2.62
CA VAL A 152 -0.43 19.13 -4.04
C VAL A 152 -1.67 18.25 -4.17
N PRO A 153 -2.42 18.36 -5.29
CA PRO A 153 -3.70 17.65 -5.43
C PRO A 153 -3.53 16.13 -5.37
N VAL A 154 -4.38 15.48 -4.58
CA VAL A 154 -4.56 14.02 -4.57
C VAL A 154 -5.70 13.68 -5.51
N ASN A 155 -5.40 12.94 -6.57
CA ASN A 155 -6.39 12.44 -7.52
C ASN A 155 -6.37 10.90 -7.57
N ALA A 156 -7.30 10.30 -8.31
CA ALA A 156 -7.35 8.85 -8.49
C ALA A 156 -6.02 8.29 -9.00
N GLY A 157 -5.37 9.00 -9.93
CA GLY A 157 -4.05 8.63 -10.46
C GLY A 157 -2.99 8.50 -9.37
N VAL A 158 -2.95 9.42 -8.40
CA VAL A 158 -1.99 9.37 -7.28
C VAL A 158 -2.24 8.16 -6.38
N ILE A 159 -3.50 7.92 -6.02
CA ILE A 159 -3.90 6.79 -5.15
C ILE A 159 -3.59 5.46 -5.83
N ILE A 160 -4.04 5.31 -7.08
CA ILE A 160 -3.84 4.09 -7.88
C ILE A 160 -2.36 3.89 -8.19
N ALA A 161 -1.60 4.93 -8.51
CA ALA A 161 -0.15 4.82 -8.72
C ALA A 161 0.59 4.37 -7.45
N GLY A 162 0.18 4.87 -6.27
CA GLY A 162 0.73 4.39 -4.99
C GLY A 162 0.42 2.92 -4.72
N GLY A 163 -0.84 2.51 -4.95
CA GLY A 163 -1.25 1.10 -4.81
C GLY A 163 -0.54 0.18 -5.81
N ALA A 164 -0.49 0.59 -7.07
CA ALA A 164 0.25 -0.04 -8.16
C ALA A 164 1.73 -0.26 -7.83
N ALA A 165 2.40 0.76 -7.30
CA ALA A 165 3.79 0.67 -6.86
C ALA A 165 3.94 -0.32 -5.69
N GLY A 166 2.95 -0.40 -4.81
CA GLY A 166 2.89 -1.43 -3.77
C GLY A 166 2.74 -2.84 -4.33
N VAL A 167 1.85 -3.06 -5.31
CA VAL A 167 1.73 -4.36 -6.02
C VAL A 167 3.08 -4.75 -6.62
N ALA A 168 3.68 -3.83 -7.38
CA ALA A 168 4.99 -4.01 -7.99
C ALA A 168 6.05 -4.45 -6.96
N ALA A 169 6.12 -3.75 -5.83
CA ALA A 169 7.05 -4.07 -4.75
C ALA A 169 6.74 -5.41 -4.06
N ALA A 170 5.47 -5.76 -3.89
CA ALA A 170 5.08 -7.03 -3.26
C ALA A 170 5.46 -8.24 -4.11
N PHE A 171 5.31 -8.15 -5.42
CA PHE A 171 5.62 -9.24 -6.35
C PHE A 171 7.03 -9.16 -6.95
N ASN A 172 7.84 -8.18 -6.54
CA ASN A 172 9.14 -7.90 -7.14
C ASN A 172 9.06 -7.73 -8.68
N THR A 173 8.01 -7.06 -9.17
CA THR A 173 7.75 -6.83 -10.60
C THR A 173 7.76 -5.34 -10.92
N LEU A 174 8.42 -4.93 -12.00
CA LEU A 174 8.59 -3.50 -12.35
C LEU A 174 7.51 -2.94 -13.30
N PHE A 175 6.74 -3.76 -14.02
CA PHE A 175 6.16 -3.34 -15.31
C PHE A 175 4.63 -3.27 -15.44
N GLY A 176 3.85 -3.78 -14.48
CA GLY A 176 2.42 -4.06 -14.75
C GLY A 176 1.48 -2.85 -14.81
N VAL A 177 1.72 -1.79 -14.02
CA VAL A 177 0.64 -0.84 -13.67
C VAL A 177 0.96 0.64 -13.95
N SER A 178 2.24 1.06 -14.00
CA SER A 178 2.60 2.47 -14.22
C SER A 178 2.32 2.98 -15.65
N THR A 179 2.14 2.07 -16.60
CA THR A 179 1.87 2.35 -18.02
C THR A 179 0.40 2.63 -18.33
N TYR A 180 -0.50 2.46 -17.36
CA TYR A 180 -1.94 2.50 -17.58
C TYR A 180 -2.60 3.68 -16.86
N GLY A 181 -3.56 4.35 -17.54
CA GLY A 181 -4.37 5.42 -16.96
C GLY A 181 -5.16 4.94 -15.72
N PRO A 182 -5.66 5.86 -14.88
CA PRO A 182 -6.32 5.52 -13.61
C PRO A 182 -7.47 4.51 -13.77
N GLU A 183 -8.25 4.61 -14.85
CA GLU A 183 -9.33 3.67 -15.18
C GLU A 183 -8.84 2.26 -15.50
N LYS A 184 -7.71 2.14 -16.19
CA LYS A 184 -7.11 0.83 -16.53
C LYS A 184 -6.32 0.25 -15.37
N GLY A 185 -5.66 1.09 -14.57
CA GLY A 185 -5.00 0.69 -13.33
C GLY A 185 -5.99 0.11 -12.32
N LEU A 186 -7.17 0.72 -12.20
CA LEU A 186 -8.28 0.21 -11.40
C LEU A 186 -8.69 -1.20 -11.86
N ARG A 187 -8.89 -1.41 -13.17
CA ARG A 187 -9.25 -2.74 -13.72
C ARG A 187 -8.18 -3.81 -13.51
N ILE A 188 -6.90 -3.44 -13.53
CA ILE A 188 -5.80 -4.36 -13.19
C ILE A 188 -5.87 -4.71 -11.71
N MET A 189 -6.09 -3.73 -10.84
CA MET A 189 -6.27 -3.96 -9.41
C MET A 189 -7.56 -4.74 -9.09
N GLU A 190 -8.63 -4.63 -9.88
CA GLU A 190 -9.81 -5.50 -9.82
C GLU A 190 -9.44 -6.95 -10.17
N GLY A 191 -8.69 -7.15 -11.26
CA GLY A 191 -8.19 -8.47 -11.67
C GLY A 191 -7.23 -9.09 -10.66
N LEU A 192 -6.41 -8.28 -9.99
CA LEU A 192 -5.53 -8.71 -8.90
C LEU A 192 -6.28 -8.88 -7.58
N GLY A 193 -7.38 -8.17 -7.35
CA GLY A 193 -8.26 -8.35 -6.19
C GLY A 193 -8.96 -9.72 -6.17
N LEU A 194 -8.93 -10.45 -7.30
CA LEU A 194 -9.34 -11.86 -7.41
C LEU A 194 -8.23 -12.85 -7.01
N VAL A 195 -6.99 -12.39 -6.88
CA VAL A 195 -5.84 -13.20 -6.43
C VAL A 195 -5.49 -12.75 -5.02
N VAL A 196 -5.71 -13.64 -4.04
CA VAL A 196 -5.50 -13.45 -2.59
C VAL A 196 -6.77 -13.12 -1.80
N VAL A 197 -7.57 -14.16 -1.64
CA VAL A 197 -8.44 -14.36 -0.48
C VAL A 197 -8.07 -15.71 0.15
N THR A 198 -7.20 -15.63 1.15
CA THR A 198 -7.21 -16.46 2.36
C THR A 198 -6.79 -15.56 3.50
#